data_AF-A0A432G2T7-F1
#
_entry.id   AF-A0A432G2T7-F1
#
_cell.length_a   1.000
_cell.length_b   1.000
_cell.length_c   1.000
_cell.angle_alpha   90.00
_cell.angle_beta   90.00
_cell.angle_gamma   90.00
#
_symmetry.space_group_name_H-M   'P 1'
#
loop_
_entity.id
_entity.type
_entity.pdbx_description
1 polymer ?
#
loop_
_entity_poly.entity_id
_entity_poly.type
_entity_poly.pdbx_seq_one_letter_code
_entity_poly.pdbx_strand_id
1 'polypeptide(L)'
;TREFPSMFEPVHGSAPDIYGQKISNPIGAIWAGAMMFQHLGHTDAHDIIMNAIETVLCSGMELTPDMGGKGKTEDLGKAIAAAV
;
A
#
# COMPACT_ATOMS: atom_id res chain seq x y z
N THR A 1 9.81 21.16 12.55
CA THR A 1 9.51 21.19 14.01
C THR A 1 8.42 20.22 14.46
N ARG A 2 7.76 19.40 13.63
CA ARG A 2 6.71 18.42 14.07
C ARG A 2 5.74 18.99 15.12
N GLU A 3 5.44 20.28 14.99
CA GLU A 3 4.78 21.09 16.02
C GLU A 3 3.29 20.73 16.16
N PHE A 4 2.70 20.24 15.07
CA PHE A 4 1.33 19.77 15.00
C PHE A 4 1.29 18.31 14.53
N PRO A 5 0.26 17.54 14.90
CA PRO A 5 0.08 16.18 14.43
C PRO A 5 -0.04 16.16 12.90
N SER A 6 0.59 15.17 12.28
CA SER A 6 0.44 14.88 10.85
C SER A 6 -0.50 13.67 10.67
N MET A 7 -1.19 13.62 9.54
CA MET A 7 -2.08 12.52 9.16
C MET A 7 -1.70 12.06 7.75
N PHE A 8 -1.61 10.74 7.59
CA PHE A 8 -1.30 10.09 6.31
C PHE A 8 -2.43 9.11 6.03
N GLU A 9 -3.10 9.28 4.90
CA GLU A 9 -4.27 8.48 4.55
C GLU A 9 -4.28 8.13 3.05
N PRO A 10 -4.85 6.97 2.69
CA PRO A 10 -5.15 6.68 1.29
C PRO A 10 -6.17 7.67 0.74
N VAL A 11 -5.98 8.11 -0.51
CA VAL A 11 -6.85 9.11 -1.16
C VAL A 11 -8.19 8.52 -1.63
N HIS A 12 -8.26 7.20 -1.85
CA HIS A 12 -9.49 6.58 -2.36
C HIS A 12 -10.63 6.63 -1.34
N GLY A 13 -11.88 6.60 -1.82
CA GLY A 13 -13.07 6.54 -0.98
C GLY A 13 -13.29 5.18 -0.33
N SER A 14 -14.47 4.99 0.27
CA SER A 14 -14.86 3.77 0.98
C SER A 14 -15.20 2.56 0.10
N ALA A 15 -15.38 2.78 -1.21
CA ALA A 15 -15.68 1.75 -2.22
C ALA A 15 -16.75 0.71 -1.76
N PRO A 16 -17.98 1.16 -1.43
CA PRO A 16 -19.01 0.30 -0.84
C PRO A 16 -19.48 -0.82 -1.77
N ASP A 17 -19.33 -0.64 -3.08
CA ASP A 17 -19.63 -1.62 -4.12
C ASP A 17 -18.76 -2.88 -4.04
N ILE A 18 -17.52 -2.77 -3.52
CA ILE A 18 -16.59 -3.90 -3.33
C ILE A 18 -16.38 -4.30 -1.86
N TYR A 19 -17.08 -3.64 -0.93
CA TYR A 19 -16.99 -3.94 0.49
C TYR A 19 -17.34 -5.42 0.76
N GLY A 20 -16.52 -6.09 1.59
CA GLY A 20 -16.68 -7.50 1.94
C GLY A 20 -16.20 -8.49 0.86
N GLN A 21 -15.84 -8.03 -0.35
CA GLN A 21 -15.40 -8.90 -1.45
C GLN A 21 -13.90 -9.24 -1.43
N LYS A 22 -13.13 -8.60 -0.54
CA LYS A 22 -11.67 -8.77 -0.39
C LYS A 22 -10.87 -8.52 -1.67
N ILE A 23 -11.28 -7.52 -2.46
CA ILE A 23 -10.64 -7.13 -3.72
C ILE A 23 -10.15 -5.67 -3.73
N SER A 24 -10.18 -4.98 -2.59
CA SER A 24 -9.63 -3.62 -2.49
C SER A 24 -8.11 -3.67 -2.65
N ASN A 25 -7.54 -2.66 -3.30
CA ASN A 25 -6.11 -2.48 -3.42
C ASN A 25 -5.54 -1.92 -2.10
N PRO A 26 -4.65 -2.64 -1.39
CA PRO A 26 -4.10 -2.18 -0.12
C PRO A 26 -2.94 -1.17 -0.27
N ILE A 27 -2.41 -0.95 -1.50
CA ILE A 27 -1.20 -0.15 -1.72
C ILE A 27 -1.35 1.27 -1.15
N GLY A 28 -2.51 1.91 -1.31
CA GLY A 28 -2.73 3.27 -0.80
C GLY A 28 -2.53 3.37 0.71
N ALA A 29 -3.03 2.41 1.48
CA ALA A 29 -2.87 2.38 2.93
C ALA A 29 -1.42 2.07 3.34
N ILE A 30 -0.76 1.15 2.63
CA ILE A 30 0.65 0.79 2.87
C ILE A 30 1.56 1.99 2.60
N TRP A 31 1.37 2.67 1.48
CA TRP A 31 2.15 3.85 1.10
C TRP A 31 1.91 5.02 2.07
N ALA A 32 0.68 5.24 2.54
CA ALA A 32 0.43 6.21 3.60
C ALA A 32 1.30 5.91 4.86
N GLY A 33 1.45 4.63 5.22
CA GLY A 33 2.39 4.20 6.26
C GLY A 33 3.87 4.48 5.93
N ALA A 34 4.30 4.26 4.69
CA ALA A 34 5.65 4.62 4.25
C ALA A 34 5.93 6.13 4.36
N MET A 35 4.98 6.98 3.97
CA MET A 35 5.08 8.44 4.12
C MET A 35 5.22 8.84 5.59
N MET A 36 4.50 8.16 6.49
CA MET A 36 4.64 8.36 7.93
C MET A 36 6.06 8.02 8.40
N PHE A 37 6.64 6.89 7.97
CA PHE A 37 8.03 6.54 8.31
C PHE A 37 9.01 7.61 7.84
N GLN A 38 8.87 8.08 6.60
CA GLN A 38 9.69 9.17 6.07
C GLN A 38 9.56 10.44 6.93
N HIS A 39 8.33 10.83 7.29
CA HIS A 39 8.09 11.98 8.17
C HIS A 39 8.73 11.81 9.55
N LEU A 40 8.74 10.58 10.08
CA LEU A 40 9.35 10.20 11.36
C LEU A 40 10.89 10.10 11.29
N GLY A 41 11.49 10.20 10.11
CA GLY A 41 12.94 10.15 9.89
C GLY A 41 13.48 8.75 9.61
N HIS A 42 12.59 7.78 9.41
CA HIS A 42 12.91 6.40 9.02
C HIS A 42 12.86 6.28 7.49
N THR A 43 13.76 7.00 6.81
CA THR A 43 13.82 6.98 5.34
C THR A 43 14.19 5.61 4.79
N ASP A 44 15.02 4.84 5.51
CA ASP A 44 15.34 3.46 5.21
C ASP A 44 14.08 2.56 5.15
N ALA A 45 13.22 2.65 6.17
CA ALA A 45 11.96 1.91 6.20
C ALA A 45 11.01 2.34 5.07
N HIS A 46 10.92 3.65 4.80
CA HIS A 46 10.16 4.18 3.66
C HIS A 46 10.64 3.56 2.34
N ASP A 47 11.94 3.63 2.07
CA ASP A 47 12.53 3.20 0.80
C ASP A 47 12.36 1.69 0.60
N ILE A 48 12.51 0.90 1.66
CA ILE A 48 12.24 -0.55 1.62
C ILE A 48 10.79 -0.84 1.23
N ILE A 49 9.81 -0.16 1.85
CA ILE A 49 8.38 -0.35 1.52
C ILE A 49 8.09 0.08 0.07
N MET A 50 8.63 1.22 -0.37
CA MET A 50 8.43 1.70 -1.73
C MET A 50 9.02 0.75 -2.77
N ASN A 51 10.24 0.26 -2.56
CA ASN A 51 10.87 -0.73 -3.43
C ASN A 51 10.09 -2.05 -3.47
N ALA A 52 9.53 -2.49 -2.33
CA ALA A 52 8.69 -3.69 -2.28
C ALA A 52 7.40 -3.52 -3.11
N ILE A 53 6.73 -2.37 -2.99
CA ILE A 53 5.55 -2.03 -3.81
C ILE A 53 5.92 -2.05 -5.30
N GLU A 54 7.00 -1.36 -5.68
CA GLU A 54 7.48 -1.31 -7.07
C GLU A 54 7.80 -2.71 -7.62
N THR A 55 8.51 -3.52 -6.83
CA THR A 55 8.88 -4.89 -7.21
C THR A 55 7.65 -5.75 -7.51
N VAL A 56 6.64 -5.71 -6.64
CA VAL A 56 5.40 -6.47 -6.83
C VAL A 56 4.62 -5.95 -8.03
N LEU A 57 4.50 -4.63 -8.20
CA LEU A 57 3.83 -4.03 -9.36
C LEU A 57 4.53 -4.41 -10.68
N CYS A 58 5.85 -4.39 -10.73
CA CYS A 58 6.63 -4.80 -11.90
C CYS A 58 6.50 -6.29 -12.22
N SER A 59 6.28 -7.15 -11.21
CA SER A 59 6.05 -8.57 -11.44
C SER A 59 4.72 -8.85 -12.17
N GLY A 60 3.74 -7.96 -12.00
CA GLY A 60 2.38 -8.12 -12.53
C GLY A 60 1.56 -9.25 -11.89
N MET A 61 2.13 -9.94 -10.91
CA MET A 61 1.48 -11.02 -10.18
C MET A 61 0.67 -10.44 -9.01
N GLU A 62 -0.38 -11.14 -8.58
CA GLU A 62 -1.26 -10.75 -7.45
C GLU A 62 -2.00 -9.39 -7.56
N LEU A 63 -1.95 -8.70 -8.70
CA LEU A 63 -2.63 -7.41 -8.88
C LEU A 63 -4.14 -7.53 -8.64
N THR A 64 -4.71 -6.58 -7.93
CA THR A 64 -6.15 -6.48 -7.68
C THR A 64 -6.92 -6.02 -8.93
N PRO A 65 -8.26 -6.19 -8.97
CA PRO A 65 -9.07 -5.91 -10.16
C PRO A 65 -9.00 -4.48 -10.69
N ASP A 66 -8.79 -3.47 -9.83
CA ASP A 66 -8.60 -2.08 -10.21
C ASP A 66 -7.36 -1.87 -11.11
N MET A 67 -6.36 -2.74 -10.99
CA MET A 67 -5.16 -2.77 -11.81
C MET A 67 -5.24 -3.81 -12.94
N GLY A 68 -6.43 -4.35 -13.23
CA GLY A 68 -6.65 -5.33 -14.29
C GLY A 68 -6.27 -6.77 -13.95
N GLY A 69 -5.89 -7.04 -12.70
CA GLY A 69 -5.54 -8.38 -12.23
C GLY A 69 -6.72 -9.17 -11.66
N LYS A 70 -6.40 -10.31 -11.03
CA LYS A 70 -7.37 -11.22 -10.40
C LYS A 70 -7.07 -11.49 -8.92
N GLY A 71 -6.07 -10.82 -8.35
CA GLY A 71 -5.62 -10.98 -6.98
C GLY A 71 -6.62 -10.48 -5.94
N LYS A 72 -6.48 -10.96 -4.71
CA LYS A 72 -7.22 -10.47 -3.54
C LYS A 72 -6.38 -9.50 -2.73
N THR A 73 -7.04 -8.70 -1.91
CA THR A 73 -6.40 -7.72 -1.01
C THR A 73 -5.30 -8.37 -0.17
N GLU A 74 -5.59 -9.54 0.39
CA GLU A 74 -4.66 -10.26 1.27
C GLU A 74 -3.45 -10.80 0.51
N ASP A 75 -3.65 -11.29 -0.72
CA ASP A 75 -2.57 -11.84 -1.54
C ASP A 75 -1.59 -10.74 -1.95
N LEU A 76 -2.10 -9.60 -2.42
CA LEU A 76 -1.28 -8.44 -2.76
C LEU A 76 -0.53 -7.89 -1.53
N GLY A 77 -1.20 -7.83 -0.37
CA GLY A 77 -0.55 -7.42 0.89
C GLY A 77 0.57 -8.37 1.31
N LYS A 78 0.38 -9.69 1.18
CA LYS A 78 1.41 -10.69 1.45
C LYS A 78 2.57 -10.62 0.47
N ALA A 79 2.29 -10.41 -0.81
CA ALA A 79 3.32 -10.25 -1.83
C ALA A 79 4.23 -9.06 -1.51
N ILE A 80 3.64 -7.91 -1.13
CA ILE A 80 4.41 -6.72 -0.71
C ILE A 80 5.22 -7.02 0.55
N ALA A 81 4.61 -7.65 1.56
CA ALA A 81 5.30 -7.98 2.81
C ALA A 81 6.46 -8.98 2.60
N ALA A 82 6.36 -9.88 1.62
CA ALA A 82 7.42 -10.82 1.28
C ALA A 82 8.57 -10.20 0.46
N ALA A 83 8.35 -9.02 -0.12
CA ALA A 83 9.34 -8.27 -0.90
C ALA A 83 10.12 -7.22 -0.07
N VAL A 84 9.81 -7.12 1.22
CA VAL A 84 10.55 -6.34 2.24
C VAL A 84 11.70 -7.18 2.80
#